data_AF-A0A2U2D015-F1
#
_entry.id   AF-A0A2U2D015-F1
#
_cell.length_a   1.000
_cell.length_b   1.000
_cell.length_c   1.000
_cell.angle_alpha   90.00
_cell.angle_beta   90.00
_cell.angle_gamma   90.00
#
_symmetry.space_group_name_H-M   'P 1'
#
loop_
_entity.id
_entity.type
_entity.pdbx_description
1 polymer ?
#
loop_
_entity_poly.entity_id
_entity_poly.type
_entity_poly.pdbx_seq_one_letter_code
_entity_poly.pdbx_strand_id
1 'polypeptide(L)' 'PLTNSITNVTGGNYENLVADKTPVSTTITDTVDTTNLSLSATNSVAEGGSIVYTATLTNAAGSPVTVTLSNGAVITIDA' A
#
# COMPACT_ATOMS: atom_id res chain seq x y z
N PRO A 1 -0.46 -17.20 2.77
CA PRO A 1 -0.14 -17.81 4.08
C PRO A 1 0.93 -18.88 3.88
N LEU A 2 1.96 -18.90 4.73
CA LEU A 2 2.97 -19.96 4.72
C LEU A 2 2.63 -20.95 5.84
N THR A 3 2.68 -22.24 5.52
CA THR A 3 2.35 -23.32 6.48
C THR A 3 3.44 -24.37 6.45
N ASN A 4 3.95 -24.72 7.64
CA ASN A 4 4.96 -25.76 7.81
C ASN A 4 4.47 -26.76 8.87
N SER A 5 4.69 -28.04 8.65
CA SER A 5 4.40 -29.10 9.61
C SER A 5 5.50 -30.16 9.59
N ILE A 6 5.59 -30.94 10.68
CA ILE A 6 6.53 -32.04 10.79
C ILE A 6 6.01 -33.22 9.98
N THR A 7 6.69 -33.56 8.88
CA THR A 7 6.26 -34.62 7.95
C THR A 7 6.71 -36.02 8.38
N ASN A 8 7.84 -36.13 9.08
CA ASN A 8 8.31 -37.40 9.62
C ASN A 8 9.22 -37.20 10.84
N VAL A 9 9.14 -38.11 11.81
CA VAL A 9 10.08 -38.20 12.92
C VAL A 9 10.59 -39.64 13.01
N THR A 10 11.90 -39.80 13.22
CA THR A 10 12.54 -41.11 13.42
C THR A 10 13.28 -41.11 14.75
N GLY A 11 12.98 -42.09 15.62
CA GLY A 11 13.48 -42.18 17.00
C GLY A 11 12.38 -42.65 17.96
N GLY A 12 12.70 -42.78 19.26
CA GLY A 12 11.76 -43.20 20.32
C GLY A 12 12.01 -44.58 20.92
N ASN A 13 13.24 -45.11 20.79
CA ASN A 13 13.55 -46.50 21.12
C ASN A 13 13.28 -46.90 22.59
N TYR A 14 13.25 -45.93 23.52
CA TYR A 14 12.86 -46.12 24.93
C TYR A 14 11.83 -45.09 25.45
N GLU A 15 11.60 -44.00 24.71
CA GLU A 15 10.65 -42.94 25.07
C GLU A 15 9.59 -42.77 23.98
N ASN A 16 8.33 -42.71 24.41
CA ASN A 16 7.18 -42.45 23.54
C ASN A 16 7.27 -41.03 22.94
N LEU A 17 7.84 -40.91 21.73
CA LEU A 17 7.95 -39.65 21.00
C LEU A 17 6.69 -39.42 20.16
N VAL A 18 5.78 -38.62 20.70
CA VAL A 18 4.61 -38.11 19.96
C VAL A 18 4.94 -36.73 19.44
N ALA A 19 5.25 -36.62 18.14
CA ALA A 19 5.45 -35.34 17.49
C ALA A 19 4.11 -34.68 17.17
N ASP A 20 3.95 -33.45 17.62
CA ASP A 20 2.83 -32.62 17.23
C ASP A 20 2.94 -32.26 15.74
N LYS A 21 1.98 -32.74 14.95
CA LYS A 21 1.90 -32.49 13.50
C LYS A 21 0.93 -31.37 13.16
N THR A 22 0.40 -30.66 14.17
CA THR A 22 -0.44 -29.50 13.91
C THR A 22 0.35 -28.51 13.06
N PRO A 23 -0.22 -28.09 11.91
CA PRO A 23 0.46 -27.15 11.04
C PRO A 23 0.56 -25.80 11.74
N VAL A 24 1.78 -25.28 11.82
CA VAL A 24 2.00 -23.92 12.31
C VAL A 24 1.73 -22.98 11.15
N SER A 25 0.84 -22.01 11.38
CA SER A 25 0.46 -20.99 10.41
C SER A 25 1.01 -19.64 10.84
N THR A 26 1.66 -18.93 9.91
CA THR A 26 2.09 -17.55 10.11
C THR A 26 1.24 -16.64 9.24
N THR A 27 0.48 -15.75 9.89
CA THR A 27 -0.29 -14.72 9.19
C THR A 27 0.65 -13.58 8.82
N ILE A 28 0.83 -13.36 7.52
CA ILE A 28 1.44 -12.13 7.01
C ILE A 28 0.28 -11.17 6.76
N THR A 29 0.21 -10.10 7.54
CA THR A 29 -0.75 -9.03 7.34
C THR A 29 -0.13 -8.04 6.37
N ASP A 30 -0.65 -7.99 5.15
CA ASP A 30 -0.31 -6.92 4.22
C ASP A 30 -1.08 -5.66 4.63
N THR A 31 -0.36 -4.55 4.78
CA THR A 31 -0.98 -3.26 5.09
C THR A 31 -1.25 -2.55 3.78
N VAL A 32 -2.53 -2.31 3.49
CA VAL A 32 -2.90 -1.52 2.30
C VAL A 32 -2.63 -0.05 2.62
N ASP A 33 -1.54 0.49 2.08
CA ASP A 33 -1.23 1.91 2.13
C ASP A 33 -2.06 2.67 1.08
N THR A 34 -3.23 3.19 1.51
CA THR A 34 -4.09 3.99 0.64
C THR A 34 -3.49 5.37 0.40
N THR A 35 -3.15 5.70 -0.83
CA THR A 35 -2.73 7.05 -1.21
C THR A 35 -3.95 7.85 -1.65
N ASN A 36 -4.22 8.99 -1.01
CA ASN A 36 -5.32 9.88 -1.38
C ASN A 36 -4.75 11.15 -2.04
N LEU A 37 -5.40 11.59 -3.12
CA LEU A 37 -5.10 12.84 -3.80
C LEU A 37 -6.17 13.90 -3.47
N SER A 38 -5.73 15.05 -2.98
CA SER A 38 -6.59 16.24 -2.80
C SER A 38 -6.14 17.35 -3.74
N LEU A 39 -7.09 17.91 -4.48
CA LEU A 39 -6.86 19.04 -5.39
C LEU A 39 -7.66 20.25 -4.93
N SER A 40 -6.99 21.36 -4.72
CA SER A 40 -7.61 22.65 -4.39
C SER A 40 -7.19 23.73 -5.37
N ALA A 41 -8.04 24.76 -5.51
CA ALA A 41 -7.81 25.91 -6.35
C ALA A 41 -8.20 27.19 -5.61
N THR A 42 -7.61 28.32 -5.97
CA THR A 42 -8.03 29.64 -5.46
C THR A 42 -9.45 29.97 -5.96
N ASN A 43 -10.39 30.19 -5.04
CA ASN A 43 -11.84 30.32 -5.32
C ASN A 43 -12.25 31.52 -6.19
N SER A 44 -11.48 32.60 -6.18
CA SER A 44 -11.80 33.84 -6.90
C SER A 44 -10.52 34.60 -7.20
N VAL A 45 -10.41 35.11 -8.42
CA VAL A 45 -9.32 35.98 -8.86
C VAL A 45 -9.91 37.25 -9.48
N ALA A 46 -9.25 38.39 -9.32
CA ALA A 46 -9.61 39.61 -10.06
C ALA A 46 -9.34 39.41 -11.56
N GLU A 47 -9.90 40.27 -12.42
CA GLU A 47 -9.58 40.25 -13.84
C GLU A 47 -8.06 40.39 -14.05
N GLY A 48 -7.48 39.44 -14.79
CA GLY A 48 -6.02 39.33 -14.98
C GLY A 48 -5.25 38.64 -13.85
N GLY A 49 -5.93 38.11 -12.83
CA GLY A 49 -5.30 37.35 -11.75
C GLY A 49 -4.92 35.92 -12.15
N SER A 50 -3.94 35.35 -11.45
CA SER A 50 -3.52 33.95 -11.63
C SER A 50 -4.27 33.02 -10.68
N ILE A 51 -4.71 31.86 -11.18
CA ILE A 51 -5.31 30.79 -10.38
C ILE A 51 -4.21 29.81 -9.99
N VAL A 52 -4.06 29.56 -8.69
CA VAL A 52 -3.11 28.56 -8.18
C VAL A 52 -3.86 27.25 -7.92
N TYR A 53 -3.34 26.16 -8.48
CA TYR A 53 -3.81 24.80 -8.23
C TYR A 53 -2.79 24.06 -7.38
N THR A 54 -3.26 23.45 -6.29
CA THR A 54 -2.42 22.67 -5.37
C THR A 54 -2.93 21.24 -5.30
N ALA A 55 -2.10 20.30 -5.72
CA ALA A 55 -2.32 18.86 -5.60
C ALA A 55 -1.46 18.31 -4.44
N THR A 56 -2.09 17.61 -3.51
CA THR A 56 -1.42 17.03 -2.33
C THR A 56 -1.75 15.55 -2.23
N LEU A 57 -0.71 14.72 -2.06
CA LEU A 57 -0.86 13.30 -1.75
C LEU A 57 -0.63 13.05 -0.26
N THR A 58 -1.33 12.06 0.30
CA THR A 58 -1.10 11.60 1.68
C THR A 58 0.18 10.78 1.85
N ASN A 59 0.70 10.24 0.74
CA ASN A 59 1.87 9.35 0.69
C ASN A 59 2.65 9.63 -0.60
N ALA A 60 3.92 9.24 -0.67
CA ALA A 60 4.68 9.33 -1.92
C ALA A 60 4.00 8.51 -3.02
N ALA A 61 4.06 9.00 -4.27
CA ALA A 61 3.48 8.27 -5.39
C ALA A 61 4.34 7.02 -5.67
N GLY A 62 3.73 5.84 -5.75
CA GLY A 62 4.43 4.63 -6.19
C GLY A 62 4.69 4.59 -7.71
N SER A 63 3.99 5.43 -8.46
CA SER A 63 4.07 5.57 -9.91
C SER A 63 3.59 6.98 -10.32
N PRO A 64 4.03 7.54 -11.46
CA PRO A 64 3.61 8.87 -11.90
C PRO A 64 2.10 9.04 -11.95
N VAL A 65 1.59 10.14 -11.39
CA VAL A 65 0.16 10.51 -11.38
C VAL A 65 -0.04 11.75 -12.24
N THR A 66 -1.01 11.68 -13.16
CA THR A 66 -1.36 12.80 -14.04
C THR A 66 -2.77 13.31 -13.75
N VAL A 67 -2.90 14.62 -13.54
CA VAL A 67 -4.19 15.29 -13.33
C VAL A 67 -4.40 16.31 -14.44
N THR A 68 -5.46 16.13 -15.22
CA THR A 68 -5.86 17.07 -16.26
C THR A 68 -6.95 17.99 -15.73
N LEU A 69 -6.68 19.29 -15.74
CA LEU A 69 -7.62 20.32 -15.33
C LEU A 69 -8.58 20.66 -16.49
N SER A 70 -9.77 21.20 -16.16
CA SER A 70 -10.78 21.57 -17.16
C SER A 70 -10.32 22.65 -18.13
N ASN A 71 -9.33 23.46 -17.76
CA ASN A 71 -8.68 24.44 -18.62
C ASN A 71 -7.59 23.84 -19.53
N GLY A 72 -7.39 22.51 -19.49
CA GLY A 72 -6.41 21.79 -20.31
C GLY A 72 -5.01 21.73 -19.72
N ALA A 73 -4.73 22.39 -18.59
CA ALA A 73 -3.44 22.28 -17.92
C ALA A 73 -3.26 20.88 -17.29
N VAL A 74 -2.01 20.42 -17.23
CA VAL A 74 -1.66 19.09 -16.70
C VAL A 74 -0.75 19.25 -15.50
N ILE A 75 -1.11 18.62 -14.39
CA ILE A 75 -0.25 18.45 -13.21
C ILE A 75 0.30 17.03 -13.27
N THR A 76 1.63 16.91 -13.27
CA THR A 76 2.33 15.64 -13.18
C THR A 76 2.99 15.54 -11.82
N ILE A 77 2.77 14.42 -11.14
CA ILE A 77 3.34 14.10 -9.84
C ILE A 77 4.19 12.86 -10.05
N ASP A 78 5.51 13.03 -10.03
CA ASP A 78 6.45 11.92 -10.16
C ASP A 78 6.49 11.08 -8.88
N ALA A 79 7.02 9.85 -9.02
CA ALA A 79 7.24 8.92 -7.93
C ALA A 79 8.46 9.33 -7.07
#